data_AF-A0A1G6YH84-F1
#
_entry.id   AF-A0A1G6YH84-F1
#
_cell.length_a   1.000
_cell.length_b   1.000
_cell.length_c   1.000
_cell.angle_alpha   90.00
_cell.angle_beta   90.00
_cell.angle_gamma   90.00
#
_symmetry.space_group_name_H-M   'P 1'
#
loop_
_entity.id
_entity.type
_entity.pdbx_description
1 polymer ?
#
loop_
_entity_poly.entity_id
_entity_poly.type
_entity_poly.pdbx_seq_one_letter_code
_entity_poly.pdbx_strand_id
1 'polypeptide(L)'
;MKTMGEHWWRIALIAAAATVAVWPWNPPSVLFVLFGLAPMLIWCGIARDRRTGLTVGLILLALLTWFVVPRGLGFSGRWVPSDIEVLWLHSVLGAVVCGIGARADHGRRAGSPRLPGAVFTGCFFTAFLFSGFLFAGLTLVLRHEGPPPGDEGVLPGPPGLSITEHDPSCGSGGCSRTLDAIGDRASERTRQHLTDQGFTPRPTHSPDIEQLCRTTGLVTTQEVCAELRTVAPDTVRVLWYV
;
A
#
# COMPACT_ATOMS: atom_id res chain seq x y z
N MET A 1 6.63 4.05 -39.90
CA MET A 1 5.63 3.28 -39.11
C MET A 1 6.11 1.94 -38.54
N LYS A 2 7.31 1.42 -38.86
CA LYS A 2 7.82 0.14 -38.29
C LYS A 2 8.20 0.19 -36.79
N THR A 3 8.34 1.37 -36.19
CA THR A 3 8.80 1.53 -34.80
C THR A 3 7.71 1.39 -33.75
N MET A 4 6.42 1.54 -34.11
CA MET A 4 5.33 1.48 -33.14
C MET A 4 5.02 0.03 -32.69
N GLY A 5 5.22 -0.94 -33.58
CA GLY A 5 5.00 -2.37 -33.31
C GLY A 5 6.07 -3.05 -32.44
N GLU A 6 7.22 -2.42 -32.21
CA GLU A 6 8.30 -3.00 -31.37
C GLU A 6 8.20 -2.55 -29.91
N HIS A 7 7.52 -1.43 -29.64
CA HIS A 7 7.46 -0.82 -28.31
C HIS A 7 6.07 -0.88 -27.65
N TRP A 8 5.03 -1.39 -28.33
CA TRP A 8 3.67 -1.45 -27.78
C TRP A 8 3.59 -2.18 -26.43
N TRP A 9 4.41 -3.22 -26.23
CA TRP A 9 4.40 -4.01 -24.99
C TRP A 9 4.82 -3.18 -23.77
N ARG A 10 5.70 -2.18 -23.94
CA ARG A 10 6.11 -1.26 -22.86
C ARG A 10 4.92 -0.39 -22.45
N ILE A 11 4.20 0.14 -23.43
CA ILE A 11 3.02 0.98 -23.20
C ILE A 11 1.94 0.17 -22.50
N ALA A 12 1.67 -1.05 -22.95
CA ALA A 12 0.68 -1.93 -22.33
C ALA A 12 1.03 -2.25 -20.86
N LEU A 13 2.29 -2.55 -20.57
CA LEU A 13 2.75 -2.82 -19.20
C LEU A 13 2.67 -1.59 -18.30
N ILE A 14 3.09 -0.42 -18.78
CA ILE A 14 3.02 0.83 -18.02
C ILE A 14 1.56 1.20 -17.74
N ALA A 15 0.68 1.07 -18.74
CA ALA A 15 -0.74 1.32 -18.58
C ALA A 15 -1.36 0.38 -17.53
N ALA A 16 -1.08 -0.93 -17.62
CA ALA A 16 -1.55 -1.90 -16.65
C ALA A 16 -1.05 -1.59 -15.23
N ALA A 17 0.25 -1.27 -15.09
CA ALA A 17 0.83 -0.89 -13.80
C ALA A 17 0.20 0.38 -13.24
N ALA A 18 -0.07 1.39 -14.08
CA ALA A 18 -0.70 2.64 -13.65
C ALA A 18 -2.13 2.40 -13.16
N THR A 19 -2.92 1.59 -13.88
CA THR A 19 -4.28 1.21 -13.46
C THR A 19 -4.26 0.53 -12.09
N VAL A 20 -3.33 -0.41 -11.87
CA VAL A 20 -3.19 -1.08 -10.57
C VAL A 20 -2.75 -0.08 -9.50
N ALA A 21 -1.72 0.73 -9.77
CA ALA A 21 -1.16 1.66 -8.78
C ALA A 21 -2.14 2.72 -8.30
N VAL A 22 -3.10 3.13 -9.13
CA VAL A 22 -4.12 4.13 -8.76
C VAL A 22 -5.31 3.50 -8.03
N TRP A 23 -5.57 2.21 -8.24
CA TRP A 23 -6.80 1.54 -7.80
C TRP A 23 -7.14 1.66 -6.30
N PRO A 24 -6.24 1.34 -5.35
CA PRO A 24 -6.64 1.17 -3.96
C PRO A 24 -6.66 2.48 -3.16
N TRP A 25 -6.18 3.58 -3.74
CA TRP A 25 -5.91 4.80 -2.99
C TRP A 25 -6.91 5.86 -3.39
N ASN A 26 -7.86 6.17 -2.52
CA ASN A 26 -8.74 7.31 -2.69
C ASN A 26 -8.71 8.19 -1.42
N PRO A 27 -8.04 9.36 -1.43
CA PRO A 27 -7.27 9.92 -2.56
C PRO A 27 -5.94 9.19 -2.81
N PRO A 28 -5.46 9.15 -4.06
CA PRO A 28 -4.18 8.55 -4.38
C PRO A 28 -3.02 9.37 -3.83
N SER A 29 -2.32 8.84 -2.83
CA SER A 29 -1.05 9.42 -2.40
C SER A 29 -0.05 9.28 -3.54
N VAL A 30 0.33 10.41 -4.13
CA VAL A 30 1.26 10.51 -5.26
C VAL A 30 2.55 9.69 -5.02
N LEU A 31 2.99 9.61 -3.75
CA LEU A 31 4.14 8.81 -3.34
C LEU A 31 3.96 7.32 -3.65
N PHE A 32 2.84 6.69 -3.27
CA PHE A 32 2.63 5.26 -3.51
C PHE A 32 2.55 4.93 -5.00
N VAL A 33 1.89 5.81 -5.78
CA VAL A 33 1.85 5.67 -7.24
C VAL A 33 3.25 5.76 -7.84
N LEU A 34 4.05 6.72 -7.39
CA LEU A 34 5.42 6.91 -7.87
C LEU A 34 6.31 5.71 -7.55
N PHE A 35 6.32 5.25 -6.30
CA PHE A 35 7.13 4.10 -5.86
C PHE A 35 6.66 2.77 -6.45
N GLY A 36 5.35 2.62 -6.69
CA GLY A 36 4.78 1.48 -7.39
C GLY A 36 5.19 1.43 -8.87
N LEU A 37 5.15 2.57 -9.58
CA LEU A 37 5.43 2.63 -11.01
C LEU A 37 6.91 2.71 -11.35
N ALA A 38 7.75 3.25 -10.46
CA ALA A 38 9.16 3.51 -10.73
C ALA A 38 9.91 2.25 -11.22
N PRO A 39 9.86 1.07 -10.56
CA PRO A 39 10.53 -0.13 -11.06
C PRO A 39 10.12 -0.50 -12.49
N MET A 40 8.84 -0.33 -12.83
CA MET A 40 8.32 -0.61 -14.17
C MET A 40 8.82 0.38 -15.23
N LEU A 41 8.82 1.67 -14.92
CA LEU A 41 9.33 2.70 -15.82
C LEU A 41 10.83 2.52 -16.09
N ILE A 42 11.60 2.28 -15.02
CA ILE A 42 13.04 2.02 -15.10
C ILE A 42 13.30 0.79 -15.98
N TRP A 43 12.59 -0.31 -15.72
CA TRP A 43 12.76 -1.54 -16.48
C TRP A 43 12.40 -1.36 -17.96
N CYS A 44 11.29 -0.68 -18.27
CA CYS A 44 10.89 -0.40 -19.65
C CYS A 44 11.92 0.45 -20.41
N GLY A 45 12.63 1.36 -19.72
CA GLY A 45 13.70 2.16 -20.29
C GLY A 45 14.98 1.37 -20.59
N ILE A 46 15.30 0.37 -19.76
CA ILE A 46 16.56 -0.39 -19.83
C ILE A 46 16.42 -1.65 -20.70
N ALA A 47 15.27 -2.31 -20.68
CA ALA A 47 15.04 -3.59 -21.35
C ALA A 47 15.22 -3.50 -22.88
N ARG A 48 16.22 -4.19 -23.42
CA ARG A 48 16.51 -4.19 -24.87
C ARG A 48 15.86 -5.34 -25.61
N ASP A 49 15.77 -6.50 -24.97
CA ASP A 49 15.12 -7.68 -25.53
C ASP A 49 13.63 -7.74 -25.16
N ARG A 50 12.78 -8.07 -26.13
CA ARG A 50 11.33 -8.15 -25.93
C ARG A 50 10.94 -9.29 -24.98
N ARG A 51 11.59 -10.44 -25.07
CA ARG A 51 11.25 -11.61 -24.24
C ARG A 51 11.61 -11.34 -22.78
N THR A 52 12.87 -10.97 -22.53
CA THR A 52 13.32 -10.61 -21.17
C THR A 52 12.54 -9.42 -20.63
N GLY A 53 12.32 -8.41 -21.46
CA GLY A 53 11.55 -7.22 -21.10
C GLY A 53 10.14 -7.54 -20.62
N LEU A 54 9.43 -8.40 -21.35
CA LEU A 54 8.08 -8.82 -21.00
C LEU A 54 8.06 -9.73 -19.77
N THR A 55 8.96 -10.70 -19.66
CA THR A 55 9.04 -11.59 -18.48
C THR A 55 9.25 -10.80 -17.20
N VAL A 56 10.27 -9.94 -17.16
CA VAL A 56 10.58 -9.15 -15.96
C VAL A 56 9.50 -8.11 -15.69
N GLY A 57 8.94 -7.48 -16.74
CA GLY A 57 7.83 -6.54 -16.59
C GLY A 57 6.57 -7.19 -16.01
N LEU A 58 6.25 -8.42 -16.40
CA LEU A 58 5.15 -9.18 -15.79
C LEU A 58 5.43 -9.54 -14.33
N ILE A 59 6.68 -9.89 -13.97
CA ILE A 59 7.06 -10.17 -12.58
C ILE A 59 6.87 -8.92 -11.72
N LEU A 60 7.35 -7.77 -12.20
CA LEU A 60 7.17 -6.49 -11.51
C LEU A 60 5.70 -6.09 -11.40
N LEU A 61 4.89 -6.32 -12.43
CA LEU A 61 3.45 -6.08 -12.39
C LEU A 61 2.75 -7.00 -11.37
N ALA A 62 3.09 -8.28 -11.34
CA ALA A 62 2.56 -9.23 -10.36
C ALA A 62 2.94 -8.82 -8.94
N LEU A 63 4.19 -8.38 -8.73
CA LEU A 63 4.64 -7.84 -7.45
C LEU A 63 3.84 -6.60 -7.04
N LEU A 64 3.71 -5.61 -7.93
CA LEU A 64 2.91 -4.42 -7.67
C LEU A 64 1.46 -4.78 -7.30
N THR A 65 0.87 -5.71 -8.06
CA THR A 65 -0.50 -6.21 -7.83
C THR A 65 -0.63 -6.83 -6.45
N TRP A 66 0.33 -7.65 -6.01
CA TRP A 66 0.35 -8.23 -4.68
C TRP A 66 0.38 -7.16 -3.58
N PHE A 67 1.18 -6.10 -3.75
CA PHE A 67 1.30 -5.05 -2.73
C PHE A 67 0.05 -4.19 -2.60
N VAL A 68 -0.67 -4.01 -3.71
CA VAL A 68 -1.70 -2.99 -3.86
C VAL A 68 -3.11 -3.59 -3.76
N VAL A 69 -3.39 -4.70 -4.44
CA VAL A 69 -4.74 -5.24 -4.59
C VAL A 69 -5.31 -5.82 -3.30
N PRO A 70 -4.60 -6.66 -2.52
CA PRO A 70 -5.13 -7.17 -1.25
C PRO A 70 -5.59 -6.06 -0.31
N ARG A 71 -4.85 -4.95 -0.22
CA ARG A 71 -5.26 -3.79 0.58
C ARG A 71 -6.49 -3.10 0.01
N GLY A 72 -6.53 -2.88 -1.31
CA GLY A 72 -7.71 -2.31 -1.98
C GLY A 72 -8.97 -3.16 -1.84
N LEU A 73 -8.83 -4.46 -1.57
CA LEU A 73 -9.93 -5.38 -1.27
C LEU A 73 -10.27 -5.46 0.23
N GLY A 74 -9.59 -4.69 1.08
CA GLY A 74 -9.79 -4.70 2.54
C GLY A 74 -9.16 -5.91 3.26
N PHE A 75 -8.36 -6.74 2.57
CA PHE A 75 -7.70 -7.87 3.22
C PHE A 75 -6.69 -7.39 4.26
N SER A 76 -6.54 -8.19 5.31
CA SER A 76 -5.66 -7.90 6.43
C SER A 76 -4.89 -9.14 6.90
N GLY A 77 -3.97 -8.92 7.83
CA GLY A 77 -3.17 -9.97 8.47
C GLY A 77 -1.72 -9.95 8.03
N ARG A 78 -0.97 -10.96 8.51
CA ARG A 78 0.49 -11.05 8.37
C ARG A 78 1.00 -11.18 6.93
N TRP A 79 0.13 -11.55 5.99
CA TRP A 79 0.50 -11.74 4.59
C TRP A 79 0.13 -10.56 3.70
N VAL A 80 -0.50 -9.52 4.26
CA VAL A 80 -0.88 -8.32 3.53
C VAL A 80 0.16 -7.23 3.81
N PRO A 81 0.82 -6.70 2.77
CA PRO A 81 1.85 -5.68 2.96
C PRO A 81 1.29 -4.42 3.62
N SER A 82 2.08 -3.77 4.47
CA SER A 82 1.75 -2.46 5.03
C SER A 82 2.05 -1.33 4.04
N ASP A 83 1.46 -0.14 4.22
CA ASP A 83 1.71 1.02 3.35
C ASP A 83 3.22 1.37 3.31
N ILE A 84 3.88 1.19 4.45
CA ILE A 84 5.30 1.48 4.63
C ILE A 84 6.14 0.49 3.83
N GLU A 85 5.73 -0.78 3.79
CA GLU A 85 6.38 -1.82 2.98
C GLU A 85 6.28 -1.55 1.48
N VAL A 86 5.25 -0.84 1.00
CA VAL A 86 5.20 -0.39 -0.40
C VAL A 86 6.34 0.61 -0.70
N LEU A 87 6.75 1.44 0.27
CA LEU A 87 7.81 2.42 0.04
C LEU A 87 9.20 1.79 0.03
N TRP A 88 9.50 0.91 0.99
CA TRP A 88 10.83 0.31 1.09
C TRP A 88 10.92 -1.10 0.50
N LEU A 89 10.05 -2.03 0.89
CA LEU A 89 10.16 -3.45 0.54
C LEU A 89 9.87 -3.68 -0.95
N HIS A 90 8.81 -3.08 -1.48
CA HIS A 90 8.54 -3.14 -2.93
C HIS A 90 9.69 -2.52 -3.73
N SER A 91 10.27 -1.42 -3.26
CA SER A 91 11.44 -0.80 -3.90
C SER A 91 12.66 -1.71 -3.91
N VAL A 92 12.93 -2.41 -2.80
CA VAL A 92 13.99 -3.41 -2.68
C VAL A 92 13.77 -4.56 -3.65
N LEU A 93 12.59 -5.18 -3.61
CA LEU A 93 12.26 -6.32 -4.47
C LEU A 93 12.28 -5.93 -5.96
N GLY A 94 11.73 -4.76 -6.31
CA GLY A 94 11.76 -4.22 -7.66
C GLY A 94 13.19 -4.01 -8.16
N ALA A 95 14.07 -3.43 -7.33
CA ALA A 95 15.48 -3.27 -7.68
C ALA A 95 16.20 -4.61 -7.88
N VAL A 96 15.94 -5.59 -7.03
CA VAL A 96 16.50 -6.96 -7.16
C VAL A 96 16.05 -7.60 -8.47
N VAL A 97 14.75 -7.58 -8.75
CA VAL A 97 14.18 -8.16 -9.97
C VAL A 97 14.77 -7.49 -11.22
N CYS A 98 14.83 -6.15 -11.24
CA CYS A 98 15.43 -5.42 -12.35
C CYS A 98 16.93 -5.69 -12.50
N GLY A 99 17.67 -5.81 -11.39
CA GLY A 99 19.10 -6.14 -11.40
C GLY A 99 19.39 -7.53 -11.97
N ILE A 100 18.59 -8.53 -11.58
CA ILE A 100 18.65 -9.89 -12.14
C ILE A 100 18.33 -9.85 -13.64
N GLY A 101 17.27 -9.15 -14.03
CA GLY A 101 16.86 -8.98 -15.41
C GLY A 101 17.95 -8.34 -16.28
N ALA A 102 18.57 -7.26 -15.79
CA ALA A 102 19.66 -6.58 -16.47
C ALA A 102 20.88 -7.50 -16.65
N ARG A 103 21.26 -8.26 -15.60
CA ARG A 103 22.36 -9.23 -15.68
C ARG A 103 22.08 -10.34 -16.70
N ALA A 104 20.84 -10.83 -16.76
CA ALA A 104 20.44 -11.86 -17.72
C ALA A 104 20.48 -11.35 -19.18
N ASP A 105 20.09 -10.09 -19.43
CA ASP A 105 20.18 -9.48 -20.78
C ASP A 105 21.63 -9.20 -21.19
N HIS A 106 22.48 -8.78 -20.25
CA HIS A 106 23.92 -8.56 -20.48
C HIS A 106 24.69 -9.86 -20.77
N GLY A 107 24.40 -10.94 -20.05
CA GLY A 107 25.08 -12.24 -20.24
C GLY A 107 24.87 -12.84 -21.64
N ARG A 108 23.79 -12.46 -22.34
CA ARG A 108 23.52 -12.92 -23.72
C ARG A 108 24.25 -12.14 -24.80
N ARG A 109 24.86 -10.98 -24.48
CA ARG A 109 25.51 -10.09 -25.46
C ARG A 109 26.91 -9.70 -25.01
N ALA A 110 27.75 -10.69 -24.76
CA ALA A 110 29.11 -10.60 -24.22
C ALA A 110 30.15 -9.81 -25.08
N GLY A 111 29.73 -9.00 -26.06
CA GLY A 111 30.62 -8.38 -27.05
C GLY A 111 30.73 -6.85 -27.04
N SER A 112 30.03 -6.11 -26.16
CA SER A 112 30.07 -4.64 -26.17
C SER A 112 30.43 -4.06 -24.80
N PRO A 113 31.67 -3.57 -24.58
CA PRO A 113 32.04 -2.89 -23.37
C PRO A 113 31.42 -1.49 -23.37
N ARG A 114 30.32 -1.28 -22.63
CA ARG A 114 29.80 0.06 -22.34
C ARG A 114 29.64 0.24 -20.83
N LEU A 115 30.75 0.59 -20.20
CA LEU A 115 30.83 1.11 -18.82
C LEU A 115 29.80 2.20 -18.47
N PRO A 116 29.43 3.18 -19.32
CA PRO A 116 28.53 4.26 -18.89
C PRO A 116 27.10 3.78 -18.60
N GLY A 117 26.61 2.76 -19.30
CA GLY A 117 25.24 2.26 -19.09
C GLY A 117 25.07 1.49 -17.78
N ALA A 118 26.09 0.70 -17.39
CA ALA A 118 26.07 -0.07 -16.16
C ALA A 118 26.19 0.84 -14.92
N VAL A 119 27.06 1.86 -14.98
CA VAL A 119 27.21 2.85 -13.90
C VAL A 119 25.92 3.65 -13.72
N PHE A 120 25.31 4.14 -14.80
CA PHE A 120 24.06 4.90 -14.72
C PHE A 120 22.91 4.08 -14.12
N THR A 121 22.80 2.81 -14.55
CA THR A 121 21.79 1.88 -14.03
C THR A 121 22.00 1.59 -12.54
N GLY A 122 23.25 1.34 -12.13
CA GLY A 122 23.59 1.10 -10.72
C GLY A 122 23.31 2.32 -9.84
N CYS A 123 23.74 3.51 -10.26
CA CYS A 123 23.47 4.76 -9.54
C CYS A 123 21.97 5.01 -9.39
N PHE A 124 21.18 4.74 -10.43
CA PHE A 124 19.73 4.91 -10.38
C PHE A 124 19.10 3.94 -9.37
N PHE A 125 19.48 2.66 -9.37
CA PHE A 125 18.99 1.70 -8.38
C PHE A 125 19.35 2.10 -6.96
N THR A 126 20.59 2.52 -6.72
CA THR A 126 21.02 2.98 -5.40
C THR A 126 20.24 4.20 -4.95
N ALA A 127 20.05 5.19 -5.83
CA ALA A 127 19.25 6.38 -5.52
C ALA A 127 17.78 6.03 -5.25
N PHE A 128 17.19 5.13 -6.04
CA PHE A 128 15.82 4.67 -5.86
C PHE A 128 15.63 3.94 -4.53
N LEU A 129 16.53 3.00 -4.20
CA LEU A 129 16.54 2.31 -2.91
C LEU A 129 16.67 3.29 -1.75
N PHE A 130 17.66 4.19 -1.82
CA PHE A 130 17.88 5.19 -0.79
C PHE A 130 16.65 6.09 -0.62
N SER A 131 16.02 6.51 -1.71
CA SER A 131 14.78 7.28 -1.65
C SER A 131 13.64 6.48 -1.00
N GLY A 132 13.47 5.19 -1.33
CA GLY A 132 12.44 4.35 -0.72
C GLY A 132 12.62 4.21 0.79
N PHE A 133 13.85 3.99 1.26
CA PHE A 133 14.16 3.97 2.70
C PHE A 133 13.98 5.34 3.36
N LEU A 134 14.43 6.42 2.71
CA LEU A 134 14.28 7.78 3.22
C LEU A 134 12.81 8.15 3.39
N PHE A 135 11.98 7.92 2.37
CA PHE A 135 10.54 8.20 2.42
C PHE A 135 9.81 7.27 3.39
N ALA A 136 10.20 6.00 3.51
CA ALA A 136 9.66 5.11 4.53
C ALA A 136 9.98 5.61 5.95
N GLY A 137 11.22 6.01 6.20
CA GLY A 137 11.65 6.60 7.48
C GLY A 137 10.92 7.91 7.78
N LEU A 138 10.82 8.80 6.79
CA LEU A 138 10.06 10.05 6.92
C LEU A 138 8.58 9.79 7.21
N THR A 139 7.97 8.81 6.52
CA THR A 139 6.56 8.44 6.75
C THR A 139 6.36 7.84 8.13
N LEU A 140 7.31 7.06 8.63
CA LEU A 140 7.27 6.56 10.01
C LEU A 140 7.32 7.68 11.04
N VAL A 141 8.25 8.63 10.87
CA VAL A 141 8.37 9.80 11.75
C VAL A 141 7.11 10.65 11.69
N LEU A 142 6.63 10.94 10.47
CA LEU A 142 5.39 11.70 10.26
C LEU A 142 4.16 10.95 10.75
N ARG A 143 4.10 9.62 10.79
CA ARG A 143 2.98 8.91 11.40
C ARG A 143 3.02 8.97 12.92
N HIS A 144 4.21 9.05 13.51
CA HIS A 144 4.35 9.13 14.96
C HIS A 144 3.90 10.49 15.52
N GLU A 145 4.01 11.56 14.73
CA GLU A 145 3.58 12.92 15.10
C GLU A 145 2.40 13.47 14.27
N GLY A 146 1.93 12.74 13.26
CA GLY A 146 1.17 13.33 12.15
C GLY A 146 -0.11 12.59 11.76
N PRO A 147 -0.47 12.61 10.47
CA PRO A 147 -1.84 12.78 10.00
C PRO A 147 -2.82 11.73 10.51
N PRO A 148 -4.11 12.08 10.59
CA PRO A 148 -5.14 11.15 11.03
C PRO A 148 -5.11 9.84 10.23
N PRO A 149 -5.50 8.72 10.87
CA PRO A 149 -5.50 7.42 10.24
C PRO A 149 -6.36 7.43 8.96
N GLY A 150 -6.06 6.53 8.02
CA GLY A 150 -6.92 6.36 6.86
C GLY A 150 -8.24 5.70 7.23
N ASP A 151 -8.85 5.03 6.27
CA ASP A 151 -10.09 4.27 6.49
C ASP A 151 -9.82 2.97 7.25
N GLU A 152 -8.63 2.39 7.09
CA GLU A 152 -8.10 1.25 7.83
C GLU A 152 -9.06 0.04 7.98
N GLY A 153 -9.99 -0.14 7.03
CA GLY A 153 -11.02 -1.17 7.07
C GLY A 153 -12.18 -0.91 8.04
N VAL A 154 -12.22 0.26 8.67
CA VAL A 154 -13.39 0.77 9.42
C VAL A 154 -14.41 1.38 8.45
N LEU A 155 -13.91 1.96 7.34
CA LEU A 155 -14.71 2.43 6.23
C LEU A 155 -14.48 1.55 4.98
N PRO A 156 -15.50 1.37 4.12
CA PRO A 156 -16.88 1.86 4.28
C PRO A 156 -17.63 1.15 5.42
N GLY A 157 -18.52 1.87 6.11
CA GLY A 157 -19.28 1.32 7.24
C GLY A 157 -20.25 0.19 6.84
N PRO A 158 -20.81 -0.53 7.82
CA PRO A 158 -21.72 -1.64 7.57
C PRO A 158 -22.95 -1.22 6.75
N PRO A 159 -23.43 -2.09 5.85
CA PRO A 159 -24.60 -1.78 5.02
C PRO A 159 -25.85 -1.56 5.88
N GLY A 160 -26.64 -0.55 5.52
CA GLY A 160 -27.89 -0.24 6.18
C GLY A 160 -27.75 0.55 7.50
N LEU A 161 -26.55 1.03 7.86
CA LEU A 161 -26.37 2.09 8.85
C LEU A 161 -26.09 3.41 8.15
N SER A 162 -26.60 4.51 8.72
CA SER A 162 -26.20 5.86 8.33
C SER A 162 -24.88 6.18 8.99
N ILE A 163 -23.87 6.54 8.21
CA ILE A 163 -22.53 6.87 8.71
C ILE A 163 -22.35 8.38 8.64
N THR A 164 -22.04 8.97 9.79
CA THR A 164 -21.66 10.38 9.90
C THR A 164 -20.22 10.45 10.38
N GLU A 165 -19.31 10.87 9.51
CA GLU A 165 -17.92 11.07 9.89
C GLU A 165 -17.75 12.40 10.62
N HIS A 166 -16.96 12.40 11.69
CA HIS A 166 -16.53 13.60 12.41
C HIS A 166 -15.15 14.03 11.97
N ASP A 167 -14.82 15.30 12.23
CA ASP A 167 -13.48 15.80 11.94
C ASP A 167 -12.41 14.99 12.68
N PRO A 168 -11.28 14.69 12.03
CA PRO A 168 -10.18 13.98 12.66
C PRO A 168 -9.66 14.75 13.89
N SER A 169 -9.36 14.01 14.96
CA SER A 169 -8.88 14.57 16.23
C SER A 169 -7.44 14.16 16.50
N CYS A 170 -6.56 15.14 16.67
CA CYS A 170 -5.14 14.97 16.96
C CYS A 170 -4.77 15.60 18.31
N GLY A 171 -4.01 14.87 19.11
CA GLY A 171 -3.50 15.35 20.40
C GLY A 171 -2.12 14.78 20.73
N SER A 172 -1.67 14.97 21.96
CA SER A 172 -0.35 14.49 22.43
C SER A 172 -0.18 12.97 22.43
N GLY A 173 -1.28 12.22 22.27
CA GLY A 173 -1.29 10.75 22.16
C GLY A 173 -1.42 10.22 20.74
N GLY A 174 -1.34 11.08 19.72
CA GLY A 174 -1.51 10.72 18.31
C GLY A 174 -2.81 11.28 17.71
N CYS A 175 -3.09 10.85 16.48
CA CYS A 175 -4.31 11.22 15.76
C CYS A 175 -5.28 10.03 15.68
N SER A 176 -6.56 10.35 15.71
CA SER A 176 -7.66 9.41 15.59
C SER A 176 -8.72 9.96 14.64
N ARG A 177 -9.50 9.06 14.04
CA ARG A 177 -10.73 9.43 13.34
C ARG A 177 -11.92 8.89 14.12
N THR A 178 -13.06 9.54 13.95
CA THR A 178 -14.29 9.17 14.63
C THR A 178 -15.43 9.23 13.65
N LEU A 179 -16.34 8.27 13.74
CA LEU A 179 -17.62 8.29 13.05
C LEU A 179 -18.72 7.86 14.00
N ASP A 180 -19.94 8.32 13.72
CA ASP A 180 -21.15 7.80 14.34
C ASP A 180 -21.89 6.95 13.30
N ALA A 181 -22.17 5.69 13.67
CA ALA A 181 -23.01 4.79 12.89
C ALA A 181 -24.38 4.71 13.55
N ILE A 182 -25.41 5.11 12.80
CA ILE A 182 -26.79 5.29 13.28
C ILE A 182 -27.71 4.29 12.57
N GLY A 183 -28.51 3.56 13.35
CA GLY A 183 -29.55 2.65 12.87
C GLY A 183 -29.82 1.48 13.82
N ASP A 184 -30.72 0.60 13.40
CA ASP A 184 -31.11 -0.56 14.19
C ASP A 184 -29.92 -1.48 14.49
N ARG A 185 -29.72 -1.77 15.79
CA ARG A 185 -28.61 -2.61 16.28
C ARG A 185 -27.25 -2.13 15.79
N ALA A 186 -27.04 -0.80 15.76
CA ALA A 186 -25.82 -0.19 15.24
C ALA A 186 -24.53 -0.77 15.87
N SER A 187 -24.50 -0.92 17.19
CA SER A 187 -23.37 -1.51 17.93
C SER A 187 -23.05 -2.93 17.43
N GLU A 188 -24.04 -3.83 17.39
CA GLU A 188 -23.86 -5.23 16.98
C GLU A 188 -23.39 -5.33 15.53
N ARG A 189 -24.04 -4.60 14.61
CA ARG A 189 -23.69 -4.64 13.18
C ARG A 189 -22.30 -4.08 12.91
N THR A 190 -21.92 -3.04 13.64
CA THR A 190 -20.59 -2.42 13.51
C THR A 190 -19.51 -3.35 14.07
N ARG A 191 -19.76 -3.99 15.22
CA ARG A 191 -18.86 -5.00 15.78
C ARG A 191 -18.68 -6.18 14.82
N GLN A 192 -19.78 -6.70 14.29
CA GLN A 192 -19.75 -7.79 13.33
C GLN A 192 -18.97 -7.40 12.07
N HIS A 193 -19.24 -6.22 11.53
CA HIS A 193 -18.51 -5.70 10.37
C HIS A 193 -17.00 -5.62 10.62
N LEU A 194 -16.57 -5.04 11.75
CA LEU A 194 -15.15 -4.97 12.09
C LEU A 194 -14.55 -6.37 12.29
N THR A 195 -15.30 -7.30 12.88
CA THR A 195 -14.87 -8.70 13.02
C THR A 195 -14.69 -9.36 11.65
N ASP A 196 -15.61 -9.15 10.71
CA ASP A 196 -15.52 -9.63 9.33
C ASP A 196 -14.30 -9.01 8.60
N GLN A 197 -13.92 -7.78 8.96
CA GLN A 197 -12.70 -7.10 8.51
C GLN A 197 -11.44 -7.57 9.25
N GLY A 198 -11.53 -8.59 10.11
CA GLY A 198 -10.40 -9.22 10.80
C GLY A 198 -9.96 -8.50 12.07
N PHE A 199 -10.78 -7.60 12.62
CA PHE A 199 -10.53 -7.04 13.94
C PHE A 199 -10.90 -8.05 15.04
N THR A 200 -10.05 -8.16 16.06
CA THR A 200 -10.25 -9.07 17.19
C THR A 200 -10.48 -8.30 18.48
N PRO A 201 -11.41 -8.74 19.36
CA PRO A 201 -11.66 -8.09 20.63
C PRO A 201 -10.41 -8.07 21.52
N ARG A 202 -10.13 -6.92 22.13
CA ARG A 202 -9.06 -6.73 23.12
C ARG A 202 -9.68 -6.35 24.46
N PRO A 203 -9.20 -6.90 25.59
CA PRO A 203 -9.69 -6.50 26.90
C PRO A 203 -9.38 -5.03 27.16
N THR A 204 -10.41 -4.28 27.55
CA THR A 204 -10.33 -2.87 27.93
C THR A 204 -10.63 -2.75 29.43
N HIS A 205 -10.12 -1.69 30.07
CA HIS A 205 -10.38 -1.42 31.48
C HIS A 205 -11.75 -0.78 31.73
N SER A 206 -12.41 -0.28 30.68
CA SER A 206 -13.70 0.39 30.76
C SER A 206 -14.80 -0.52 30.25
N PRO A 207 -15.83 -0.83 31.07
CA PRO A 207 -16.90 -1.76 30.66
C PRO A 207 -17.76 -1.21 29.51
N ASP A 208 -17.80 0.11 29.32
CA ASP A 208 -18.61 0.78 28.30
C ASP A 208 -17.88 0.97 26.95
N ILE A 209 -16.61 0.57 26.87
CA ILE A 209 -15.78 0.70 25.68
C ILE A 209 -15.37 -0.69 25.24
N GLU A 210 -15.78 -1.06 24.04
CA GLU A 210 -15.30 -2.28 23.40
C GLU A 210 -14.21 -1.93 22.41
N GLN A 211 -13.02 -2.48 22.62
CA GLN A 211 -11.88 -2.25 21.75
C GLN A 211 -11.68 -3.50 20.88
N LEU A 212 -11.60 -3.29 19.57
CA LEU A 212 -11.19 -4.33 18.63
C LEU A 212 -9.94 -3.86 17.91
N CYS A 213 -8.93 -4.73 17.81
CA CYS A 213 -7.66 -4.40 17.15
C CYS A 213 -7.34 -5.40 16.05
N ARG A 214 -6.61 -4.92 15.04
CA ARG A 214 -6.18 -5.67 13.86
C ARG A 214 -4.74 -5.35 13.56
N THR A 215 -3.93 -6.38 13.30
CA THR A 215 -2.53 -6.21 12.90
C THR A 215 -2.35 -6.48 11.41
N THR A 216 -1.61 -5.62 10.71
CA THR A 216 -1.26 -5.76 9.29
C THR A 216 0.24 -5.58 9.07
N GLY A 217 0.78 -6.13 7.97
CA GLY A 217 2.20 -6.01 7.60
C GLY A 217 2.95 -7.36 7.59
N LEU A 218 3.89 -7.50 6.65
CA LEU A 218 4.75 -8.69 6.53
C LEU A 218 5.95 -8.66 7.48
N VAL A 219 6.69 -7.55 7.44
CA VAL A 219 7.96 -7.31 8.13
C VAL A 219 7.77 -6.26 9.20
N THR A 220 7.05 -5.18 8.90
CA THR A 220 6.72 -4.12 9.83
C THR A 220 5.24 -4.22 10.16
N THR A 221 4.96 -4.78 11.35
CA THR A 221 3.58 -4.91 11.83
C THR A 221 3.05 -3.57 12.31
N GLN A 222 1.90 -3.20 11.80
CA GLN A 222 1.13 -2.04 12.19
C GLN A 222 -0.17 -2.53 12.83
N GLU A 223 -0.44 -2.08 14.04
CA GLU A 223 -1.70 -2.37 14.74
C GLU A 223 -2.67 -1.21 14.51
N VAL A 224 -3.92 -1.52 14.21
CA VAL A 224 -5.01 -0.55 14.14
C VAL A 224 -6.04 -0.98 15.16
N CYS A 225 -6.45 -0.07 16.03
CA CYS A 225 -7.48 -0.32 17.04
C CYS A 225 -8.69 0.57 16.79
N ALA A 226 -9.88 -0.01 16.93
CA ALA A 226 -11.17 0.64 16.87
C ALA A 226 -11.89 0.46 18.21
N GLU A 227 -12.29 1.57 18.82
CA GLU A 227 -13.12 1.64 20.02
C GLU A 227 -14.57 1.89 19.63
N LEU A 228 -15.45 1.02 20.09
CA LEU A 228 -16.91 1.17 19.96
C LEU A 228 -17.44 1.69 21.28
N ARG A 229 -18.13 2.83 21.21
CA ARG A 229 -18.80 3.47 22.34
C ARG A 229 -20.28 3.61 22.02
N THR A 230 -21.14 2.95 22.80
CA THR A 230 -22.58 3.07 22.61
C THR A 230 -23.06 4.40 23.19
N VAL A 231 -23.42 5.35 22.31
CA VAL A 231 -23.87 6.69 22.72
C VAL A 231 -25.38 6.71 22.95
N ALA A 232 -26.12 5.97 22.12
CA ALA A 232 -27.57 5.78 22.22
C ALA A 232 -27.95 4.37 21.76
N PRO A 233 -29.19 3.89 22.01
CA PRO A 233 -29.62 2.53 21.66
C PRO A 233 -29.47 2.18 20.16
N ASP A 234 -29.57 3.19 19.30
CA ASP A 234 -29.48 3.11 17.85
C ASP A 234 -28.22 3.78 17.28
N THR A 235 -27.30 4.23 18.14
CA THR A 235 -26.13 5.00 17.71
C THR A 235 -24.88 4.51 18.40
N VAL A 236 -23.90 4.06 17.60
CA VAL A 236 -22.57 3.70 18.07
C VAL A 236 -21.53 4.66 17.51
N ARG A 237 -20.67 5.15 18.38
CA ARG A 237 -19.49 5.93 18.00
C ARG A 237 -18.32 4.99 17.83
N VAL A 238 -17.68 5.04 16.68
CA VAL A 238 -16.46 4.29 16.39
C VAL A 238 -15.32 5.30 16.32
N LEU A 239 -14.34 5.13 17.19
CA LEU A 239 -13.10 5.88 17.16
C LEU A 239 -11.97 4.91 16.79
N TRP A 240 -11.12 5.25 15.84
CA TRP A 240 -9.99 4.40 15.47
C TRP A 240 -8.68 5.16 15.36
N TYR A 241 -7.60 4.43 15.61
CA TYR A 241 -6.23 4.92 15.65
C TYR A 241 -5.24 3.79 15.33
N VAL A 242 -3.99 4.17 15.08
CA VAL A 242 -2.87 3.29 14.69
C VAL A 242 -1.72 3.50 15.65
#